data_AF-A0A6P3VGK6-F1
#
_entry.id   AF-A0A6P3VGK6-F1
#
_cell.length_a   1.000
_cell.length_b   1.000
_cell.length_c   1.000
_cell.angle_alpha   90.00
_cell.angle_beta   90.00
_cell.angle_gamma   90.00
#
_symmetry.space_group_name_H-M   'P 1'
#
loop_
_entity.id
_entity.type
_entity.pdbx_description
1 polymer ?
#
loop_
_entity_poly.entity_id
_entity_poly.type
_entity_poly.pdbx_seq_one_letter_code
_entity_poly.pdbx_strand_id
1 'polypeptide(L)'
;MAWIWKRKSVIATGLIVVVSLFVVVVNYSGKPYDLLQPVFGQSFSSHWMFYRQPPKAFKPHPGYLSIPKQEPLKLHCDVCSIVSSSGQMLGQQAGPEIDRSSCIWRMNNAPTQGFERDVGRRTTLRVVSHTSVPLLLQKPQYFFGQANDTVYVVWGPLRNMRKDGKGIVYNMLKQAAENYPQARIYVTTEERMNYCDTVFKKETGKDRIQSGSYLSTGWFTLILAMDMCKEIRIYGMINDTYCKTEGYRKVPYHYYEVGSRDECAEYLLHESAPYGGHRFITEKAVFAKWAKTHAIKFLNPEWQLS
;
A
#
# COMPACT_ATOMS: atom_id res chain seq x y z
N MET A 1 -11.85 -42.44 -61.60
CA MET A 1 -11.98 -41.72 -60.32
C MET A 1 -11.66 -42.54 -59.06
N ALA A 2 -11.57 -43.88 -59.09
CA ALA A 2 -11.30 -44.70 -57.91
C ALA A 2 -9.86 -44.66 -57.35
N TRP A 3 -8.86 -44.30 -58.17
CA TRP A 3 -7.44 -44.30 -57.76
C TRP A 3 -7.04 -43.11 -56.87
N ILE A 4 -7.70 -41.96 -57.06
CA ILE A 4 -7.46 -40.74 -56.30
C ILE A 4 -8.02 -40.86 -54.86
N TRP A 5 -9.14 -41.56 -54.68
CA TRP A 5 -9.72 -41.80 -53.35
C TRP A 5 -8.92 -42.78 -52.50
N LYS A 6 -8.35 -43.86 -53.08
CA LYS A 6 -7.45 -44.76 -52.34
C LYS A 6 -6.18 -44.03 -51.86
N ARG A 7 -5.59 -43.15 -52.67
CA ARG A 7 -4.41 -42.36 -52.26
C ARG A 7 -4.71 -41.37 -51.14
N LYS A 8 -5.86 -40.67 -51.20
CA LYS A 8 -6.29 -39.75 -50.12
C LYS A 8 -6.58 -40.49 -48.81
N SER A 9 -7.16 -41.69 -48.89
CA SER A 9 -7.44 -42.52 -47.71
C SER A 9 -6.15 -42.99 -47.03
N VAL A 10 -5.15 -43.44 -47.78
CA VAL A 10 -3.86 -43.92 -47.23
C VAL A 10 -3.06 -42.76 -46.60
N ILE A 11 -3.07 -41.58 -47.25
CA ILE A 11 -2.41 -40.38 -46.72
C ILE A 11 -3.10 -39.90 -45.43
N ALA A 12 -4.44 -39.92 -45.39
CA ALA A 12 -5.20 -39.53 -44.20
C ALA A 12 -4.95 -40.50 -43.03
N THR A 13 -4.95 -41.82 -43.27
CA THR A 13 -4.62 -42.80 -42.22
C THR A 13 -3.17 -42.70 -41.77
N GLY A 14 -2.22 -42.41 -42.68
CA GLY A 14 -0.82 -42.19 -42.32
C GLY A 14 -0.63 -40.96 -41.43
N LEU A 15 -1.30 -39.85 -41.76
CA LEU A 15 -1.26 -38.62 -40.96
C LEU A 15 -1.85 -38.82 -39.56
N ILE A 16 -2.97 -39.54 -39.44
CA ILE A 16 -3.59 -39.83 -38.15
C ILE A 16 -2.64 -40.65 -37.26
N VAL A 17 -2.00 -41.69 -37.81
CA VAL A 17 -1.07 -42.53 -37.05
C VAL A 17 0.16 -41.73 -36.57
N VAL A 18 0.70 -40.86 -37.42
CA VAL A 18 1.85 -40.00 -37.07
C VAL A 18 1.48 -39.00 -35.98
N VAL A 19 0.31 -38.36 -36.08
CA VAL A 19 -0.16 -37.39 -35.07
C VAL A 19 -0.46 -38.09 -33.74
N SER A 20 -1.08 -39.28 -33.76
CA SER A 20 -1.35 -40.05 -32.54
C SER A 20 -0.06 -40.51 -31.86
N LEU A 21 0.94 -40.99 -32.61
CA LEU A 21 2.24 -41.34 -32.06
C LEU A 21 2.98 -40.11 -31.49
N PHE A 22 2.89 -38.96 -32.17
CA PHE A 22 3.48 -37.72 -31.69
C PHE A 22 2.86 -37.24 -30.38
N VAL A 23 1.53 -37.30 -30.25
CA VAL A 23 0.81 -36.95 -29.02
C VAL A 23 1.18 -37.89 -27.88
N VAL A 24 1.30 -39.20 -28.14
CA VAL A 24 1.73 -40.18 -27.13
C VAL A 24 3.16 -39.92 -26.65
N VAL A 25 4.10 -39.63 -27.57
CA VAL A 25 5.50 -39.32 -27.22
C VAL A 25 5.60 -38.02 -26.42
N VAL A 26 4.83 -36.99 -26.76
CA VAL A 26 4.78 -35.72 -26.03
C VAL A 26 4.16 -35.88 -24.64
N ASN A 27 3.15 -36.74 -24.48
CA ASN A 27 2.53 -36.99 -23.17
C ASN A 27 3.39 -37.88 -22.26
N TYR A 28 4.17 -38.81 -22.82
CA TYR A 28 4.99 -39.73 -22.04
C TYR A 28 6.39 -39.18 -21.72
N SER A 29 6.87 -38.23 -22.52
CA SER A 29 8.16 -37.57 -22.30
C SER A 29 7.94 -36.28 -21.52
N GLY A 30 8.25 -36.26 -20.22
CA GLY A 30 8.07 -35.09 -19.33
C GLY A 30 8.83 -33.81 -19.71
N LYS A 31 9.46 -33.74 -20.89
CA LYS A 31 10.08 -32.56 -21.51
C LYS A 31 9.97 -32.66 -23.06
N PRO A 32 8.94 -32.07 -23.68
CA PRO A 32 8.69 -32.26 -25.12
C PRO A 32 9.61 -31.45 -26.04
N TYR A 33 10.52 -30.64 -25.49
CA TYR A 33 11.38 -29.72 -26.27
C TYR A 33 12.70 -30.35 -26.75
N ASP A 34 13.17 -31.43 -26.11
CA ASP A 34 14.49 -32.00 -26.43
C ASP A 34 14.46 -32.95 -27.64
N LEU A 35 13.27 -33.34 -28.12
CA LEU A 35 13.11 -34.33 -29.21
C LEU A 35 13.06 -33.73 -30.63
N LEU A 36 12.97 -32.41 -30.77
CA LEU A 36 12.77 -31.73 -32.06
C LEU A 36 14.07 -31.15 -32.68
N GLN A 37 15.23 -31.39 -32.07
CA GLN A 37 16.48 -30.75 -32.49
C GLN A 37 17.15 -31.25 -33.80
N PRO A 38 16.93 -32.45 -34.37
CA PRO A 38 17.77 -32.86 -35.51
C PRO A 38 17.18 -32.65 -36.93
N VAL A 39 16.02 -32.00 -37.12
CA VAL A 39 15.40 -31.90 -38.48
C VAL A 39 15.34 -30.49 -39.07
N PHE A 40 15.53 -29.42 -38.28
CA PHE A 40 15.60 -28.06 -38.82
C PHE A 40 16.98 -27.45 -38.55
N GLY A 41 17.76 -27.38 -39.62
CA GLY A 41 19.08 -26.75 -39.65
C GLY A 41 19.08 -25.31 -39.16
N GLN A 42 20.29 -24.89 -38.77
CA GLN A 42 20.65 -23.62 -38.13
C GLN A 42 19.94 -22.37 -38.67
N SER A 43 19.70 -21.45 -37.73
CA SER A 43 19.31 -20.05 -37.91
C SER A 43 17.80 -19.74 -37.96
N PHE A 44 17.11 -20.01 -36.85
CA PHE A 44 16.10 -19.07 -36.38
C PHE A 44 16.60 -18.39 -35.12
N SER A 45 16.93 -17.11 -35.24
CA SER A 45 17.26 -16.22 -34.14
C SER A 45 16.22 -16.37 -33.04
N SER A 46 16.61 -16.83 -31.85
CA SER A 46 15.77 -16.98 -30.67
C SER A 46 15.37 -15.64 -30.02
N HIS A 47 15.67 -14.52 -30.69
CA HIS A 47 15.51 -13.17 -30.14
C HIS A 47 14.07 -12.64 -30.13
N TRP A 48 13.10 -13.32 -30.77
CA TRP A 48 11.74 -12.80 -30.95
C TRP A 48 10.64 -13.53 -30.15
N MET A 49 10.93 -14.64 -29.45
CA MET A 49 9.91 -15.40 -28.70
C MET A 49 10.03 -15.36 -27.17
N PHE A 50 11.00 -14.63 -26.63
CA PHE A 50 11.07 -14.34 -25.19
C PHE A 50 11.41 -12.87 -24.93
N TYR A 51 10.62 -11.94 -25.49
CA TYR A 51 10.53 -10.61 -24.89
C TYR A 51 9.73 -10.73 -23.58
N ARG A 52 10.33 -11.35 -22.55
CA ARG A 52 9.91 -11.09 -21.17
C ARG A 52 10.10 -9.59 -21.00
N GLN A 53 9.00 -8.85 -20.90
CA GLN A 53 9.04 -7.46 -20.47
C GLN A 53 9.97 -7.41 -19.25
N PRO A 54 11.01 -6.55 -19.25
CA PRO A 54 11.83 -6.41 -18.06
C PRO A 54 10.88 -6.11 -16.89
N PRO A 55 11.11 -6.68 -15.69
CA PRO A 55 10.30 -6.34 -14.52
C PRO A 55 10.23 -4.82 -14.46
N LYS A 56 9.01 -4.26 -14.54
CA LYS A 56 8.80 -2.81 -14.60
C LYS A 56 9.68 -2.18 -13.54
N ALA A 57 10.72 -1.45 -13.95
CA ALA A 57 11.64 -0.82 -13.02
C ALA A 57 10.80 0.05 -12.09
N PHE A 58 10.81 -0.26 -10.79
CA PHE A 58 10.03 0.48 -9.80
C PHE A 58 10.35 1.97 -9.94
N LYS A 59 9.32 2.79 -10.20
CA LYS A 59 9.50 4.24 -10.32
C LYS A 59 10.07 4.76 -8.99
N PRO A 60 11.22 5.43 -8.98
CA PRO A 60 11.74 6.03 -7.75
C PRO A 60 10.84 7.18 -7.30
N HIS A 61 10.58 7.27 -6.01
CA HIS A 61 9.82 8.35 -5.38
C HIS A 61 10.78 9.25 -4.59
N PRO A 62 11.33 10.32 -5.21
CA PRO A 62 12.36 11.16 -4.58
C PRO A 62 11.87 11.96 -3.37
N GLY A 63 10.53 12.07 -3.20
CA GLY A 63 9.92 12.68 -2.02
C GLY A 63 10.11 11.90 -0.72
N TYR A 64 10.70 10.70 -0.77
CA TYR A 64 10.91 9.83 0.38
C TYR A 64 12.31 9.21 0.30
N LEU A 65 13.16 9.50 1.28
CA LEU A 65 14.59 9.14 1.26
C LEU A 65 14.95 8.20 2.40
N SER A 66 15.71 7.15 2.10
CA SER A 66 16.15 6.17 3.10
C SER A 66 17.14 6.77 4.11
N ILE A 67 17.12 6.23 5.33
CA ILE A 67 18.14 6.51 6.35
C ILE A 67 19.10 5.32 6.45
N PRO A 68 20.42 5.53 6.52
CA PRO A 68 21.12 6.82 6.30
C PRO A 68 21.39 7.12 4.82
N LYS A 69 21.15 6.17 3.91
CA LYS A 69 21.68 6.16 2.53
C LYS A 69 21.14 7.24 1.59
N GLN A 70 20.04 7.92 1.93
CA GLN A 70 19.39 8.94 1.10
C GLN A 70 18.91 8.43 -0.27
N GLU A 71 18.57 7.16 -0.37
CA GLU A 71 18.08 6.57 -1.62
C GLU A 71 16.55 6.77 -1.72
N PRO A 72 16.02 7.13 -2.91
CA PRO A 72 14.59 7.23 -3.12
C PRO A 72 13.85 5.93 -2.82
N LEU A 73 12.66 6.05 -2.24
CA LEU A 73 11.76 4.92 -2.05
C LEU A 73 11.37 4.33 -3.42
N LYS A 74 11.49 3.01 -3.51
CA LYS A 74 11.05 2.22 -4.67
C LYS A 74 9.98 1.24 -4.18
N LEU A 75 8.73 1.52 -4.53
CA LEU A 75 7.58 0.69 -4.19
C LEU A 75 6.57 0.71 -5.33
N HIS A 76 6.01 -0.44 -5.67
CA HIS A 76 4.87 -0.53 -6.58
C HIS A 76 3.91 -1.57 -6.03
N CYS A 77 2.65 -1.20 -5.92
CA CYS A 77 1.58 -2.03 -5.40
C CYS A 77 0.42 -2.03 -6.39
N ASP A 78 -0.13 -3.21 -6.69
CA ASP A 78 -1.32 -3.27 -7.52
C ASP A 78 -2.53 -2.83 -6.69
N VAL A 79 -2.81 -3.55 -5.61
CA VAL A 79 -3.88 -3.25 -4.64
C VAL A 79 -3.26 -2.95 -3.29
N CYS A 80 -3.54 -1.76 -2.77
CA CYS A 80 -3.16 -1.32 -1.43
C CYS A 80 -4.36 -1.38 -0.50
N SER A 81 -4.28 -2.19 0.56
CA SER A 81 -5.21 -2.10 1.69
C SER A 81 -4.62 -1.17 2.75
N ILE A 82 -5.21 0.01 2.92
CA ILE A 82 -4.89 0.96 3.98
C ILE A 82 -5.84 0.69 5.15
N VAL A 83 -5.28 0.30 6.29
CA VAL A 83 -6.05 0.02 7.51
C VAL A 83 -5.95 1.23 8.43
N SER A 84 -7.07 1.92 8.62
CA SER A 84 -7.25 2.99 9.60
C SER A 84 -6.98 2.48 11.02
N SER A 85 -6.59 3.38 11.92
CA SER A 85 -6.47 3.08 13.36
C SER A 85 -7.82 3.07 14.09
N SER A 86 -8.90 3.48 13.44
CA SER A 86 -10.24 3.66 14.02
C SER A 86 -10.80 2.41 14.71
N GLY A 87 -11.57 2.62 15.78
CA GLY A 87 -12.40 1.59 16.41
C GLY A 87 -13.46 0.97 15.52
N GLN A 88 -13.77 1.54 14.35
CA GLN A 88 -14.69 0.94 13.36
C GLN A 88 -14.24 -0.44 12.90
N MET A 89 -12.93 -0.74 12.99
CA MET A 89 -12.39 -2.06 12.66
C MET A 89 -12.83 -3.16 13.64
N LEU A 90 -13.26 -2.83 14.86
CA LEU A 90 -13.60 -3.82 15.88
C LEU A 90 -14.83 -4.65 15.50
N GLY A 91 -14.62 -5.97 15.43
CA GLY A 91 -15.63 -6.97 15.10
C GLY A 91 -15.94 -7.10 13.60
N GLN A 92 -15.20 -6.41 12.72
CA GLN A 92 -15.44 -6.44 11.27
C GLN A 92 -15.00 -7.76 10.62
N GLN A 93 -14.07 -8.48 11.25
CA GLN A 93 -13.49 -9.72 10.72
C GLN A 93 -12.88 -9.58 9.31
N ALA A 94 -12.44 -8.37 8.95
CA ALA A 94 -11.93 -8.05 7.62
C ALA A 94 -10.48 -8.51 7.38
N GLY A 95 -9.82 -9.07 8.40
CA GLY A 95 -8.40 -9.44 8.34
C GLY A 95 -8.02 -10.35 7.15
N PRO A 96 -8.77 -11.44 6.88
CA PRO A 96 -8.50 -12.29 5.72
C PRO A 96 -8.64 -11.58 4.37
N GLU A 97 -9.51 -10.57 4.26
CA GLU A 97 -9.69 -9.79 3.04
C GLU A 97 -8.53 -8.79 2.86
N ILE A 98 -8.18 -8.07 3.92
CA ILE A 98 -7.05 -7.12 3.97
C ILE A 98 -5.75 -7.83 3.54
N ASP A 99 -5.50 -9.02 4.10
CA ASP A 99 -4.28 -9.79 3.86
C ASP A 99 -4.19 -10.39 2.44
N ARG A 100 -5.23 -10.30 1.60
CA ARG A 100 -5.17 -10.68 0.17
C ARG A 100 -4.54 -9.60 -0.72
N SER A 101 -4.42 -8.38 -0.22
CA SER A 101 -3.84 -7.28 -1.01
C SER A 101 -2.34 -7.45 -1.23
N SER A 102 -1.85 -6.85 -2.32
CA SER A 102 -0.41 -6.86 -2.63
C SER A 102 0.40 -6.13 -1.57
N CYS A 103 -0.13 -5.00 -1.08
CA CYS A 103 0.47 -4.20 -0.03
C CYS A 103 -0.56 -3.88 1.05
N ILE A 104 -0.14 -4.01 2.32
CA ILE A 104 -0.96 -3.66 3.48
C ILE A 104 -0.31 -2.49 4.20
N TRP A 105 -1.02 -1.37 4.27
CA TRP A 105 -0.52 -0.11 4.81
C TRP A 105 -1.19 0.17 6.13
N ARG A 106 -0.39 0.59 7.12
CA ARG A 106 -0.86 0.98 8.45
C ARG A 106 -0.30 2.34 8.82
N MET A 107 -0.86 2.95 9.86
CA MET A 107 -0.42 4.25 10.36
C MET A 107 0.16 4.12 11.76
N ASN A 108 1.24 4.86 12.02
CA ASN A 108 1.84 5.00 13.35
C ASN A 108 2.10 3.63 14.04
N ASN A 109 1.80 3.56 15.33
CA ASN A 109 2.00 2.39 16.19
C ASN A 109 0.82 1.41 16.21
N ALA A 110 -0.14 1.51 15.28
CA ALA A 110 -1.33 0.66 15.27
C ALA A 110 -0.95 -0.84 15.17
N PRO A 111 -1.23 -1.65 16.21
CA PRO A 111 -0.75 -3.02 16.30
C PRO A 111 -1.63 -3.99 15.50
N THR A 112 -1.04 -5.10 15.05
CA THR A 112 -1.81 -6.24 14.52
C THR A 112 -2.11 -7.29 15.58
N GLN A 113 -1.21 -7.42 16.57
CA GLN A 113 -1.27 -8.46 17.57
C GLN A 113 -2.51 -8.30 18.46
N GLY A 114 -3.32 -9.35 18.55
CA GLY A 114 -4.59 -9.36 19.29
C GLY A 114 -5.78 -8.84 18.48
N PHE A 115 -5.56 -8.34 17.26
CA PHE A 115 -6.59 -7.78 16.38
C PHE A 115 -6.61 -8.43 14.99
N GLU A 116 -5.85 -9.51 14.79
CA GLU A 116 -5.57 -10.11 13.47
C GLU A 116 -6.84 -10.48 12.71
N ARG A 117 -7.88 -10.92 13.42
CA ARG A 117 -9.18 -11.28 12.83
C ARG A 117 -9.81 -10.07 12.13
N ASP A 118 -9.70 -8.90 12.74
CA ASP A 118 -10.34 -7.67 12.28
C ASP A 118 -9.44 -6.88 11.32
N VAL A 119 -8.15 -6.75 11.64
CA VAL A 119 -7.23 -5.84 10.94
C VAL A 119 -6.19 -6.53 10.07
N GLY A 120 -6.14 -7.87 10.07
CA GLY A 120 -5.14 -8.66 9.33
C GLY A 120 -3.81 -8.76 10.06
N ARG A 121 -2.93 -9.63 9.56
CA ARG A 121 -1.60 -9.92 10.15
C ARG A 121 -0.47 -9.19 9.45
N ARG A 122 -0.61 -8.99 8.13
CA ARG A 122 0.48 -8.47 7.31
C ARG A 122 0.59 -6.96 7.46
N THR A 123 1.82 -6.48 7.31
CA THR A 123 2.13 -5.06 7.14
C THR A 123 3.28 -4.94 6.14
N THR A 124 3.07 -4.17 5.08
CA THR A 124 4.07 -3.89 4.04
C THR A 124 4.66 -2.50 4.23
N LEU A 125 3.84 -1.53 4.61
CA LEU A 125 4.25 -0.15 4.80
C LEU A 125 3.57 0.47 6.03
N ARG A 126 4.32 1.28 6.79
CA ARG A 126 3.80 2.13 7.87
C ARG A 126 4.12 3.58 7.58
N VAL A 127 3.09 4.42 7.51
CA VAL A 127 3.25 5.88 7.51
C VAL A 127 3.20 6.36 8.93
N VAL A 128 4.25 7.07 9.37
CA VAL A 128 4.47 7.36 10.79
C VAL A 128 4.66 8.87 10.98
N SER A 129 3.86 9.47 11.83
CA SER A 129 4.11 10.83 12.32
C SER A 129 5.37 10.84 13.18
N HIS A 130 6.17 11.90 13.07
CA HIS A 130 7.31 12.15 13.94
C HIS A 130 6.96 12.05 15.44
N THR A 131 5.73 12.42 15.83
CA THR A 131 5.25 12.30 17.23
C THR A 131 5.04 10.85 17.67
N SER A 132 4.83 9.93 16.74
CA SER A 132 4.66 8.49 17.02
C SER A 132 5.98 7.73 17.03
N VAL A 133 7.08 8.31 16.54
CA VAL A 133 8.41 7.64 16.54
C VAL A 133 8.85 7.18 17.93
N PRO A 134 8.72 7.97 19.01
CA PRO A 134 9.03 7.50 20.35
C PRO A 134 8.23 6.26 20.77
N LEU A 135 6.97 6.14 20.35
CA LEU A 135 6.12 4.98 20.66
C LEU A 135 6.59 3.71 19.94
N LEU A 136 7.08 3.83 18.70
CA LEU A 136 7.69 2.70 18.00
C LEU A 136 8.96 2.24 18.70
N LEU A 137 9.77 3.19 19.20
CA LEU A 137 11.04 2.92 19.88
C LEU A 137 10.88 2.33 21.28
N GLN A 138 9.68 2.38 21.88
CA GLN A 138 9.36 1.62 23.09
C GLN A 138 9.26 0.12 22.84
N LYS A 139 8.96 -0.30 21.60
CA LYS A 139 8.87 -1.71 21.19
C LYS A 139 9.68 -1.97 19.92
N PRO A 140 10.99 -1.67 19.92
CA PRO A 140 11.78 -1.65 18.70
C PRO A 140 11.94 -3.04 18.08
N GLN A 141 11.96 -4.10 18.90
CA GLN A 141 11.99 -5.47 18.39
C GLN A 141 10.71 -5.83 17.59
N TYR A 142 9.54 -5.36 18.02
CA TYR A 142 8.29 -5.61 17.29
C TYR A 142 8.26 -4.85 15.96
N PHE A 143 8.66 -3.57 15.96
CA PHE A 143 8.59 -2.74 14.76
C PHE A 143 9.79 -2.94 13.82
N PHE A 144 11.01 -2.96 14.31
CA PHE A 144 12.21 -2.98 13.45
C PHE A 144 12.90 -4.35 13.41
N GLY A 145 12.69 -5.20 14.42
CA GLY A 145 13.33 -6.53 14.50
C GLY A 145 12.53 -7.67 13.86
N GLN A 146 11.22 -7.73 14.08
CA GLN A 146 10.34 -8.81 13.60
C GLN A 146 9.60 -8.46 12.29
N ALA A 147 9.51 -7.19 11.95
CA ALA A 147 8.78 -6.73 10.78
C ALA A 147 9.65 -6.82 9.52
N ASN A 148 10.20 -8.01 9.24
CA ASN A 148 11.30 -8.30 8.29
C ASN A 148 11.33 -7.45 7.00
N ASP A 149 10.19 -7.10 6.42
CA ASP A 149 10.10 -6.31 5.18
C ASP A 149 9.26 -5.03 5.27
N THR A 150 8.82 -4.62 6.47
CA THR A 150 7.99 -3.42 6.62
C THR A 150 8.79 -2.16 6.30
N VAL A 151 8.28 -1.37 5.35
CA VAL A 151 8.80 -0.05 5.02
C VAL A 151 8.20 0.98 5.98
N TYR A 152 9.04 1.78 6.61
CA TYR A 152 8.61 2.89 7.46
C TYR A 152 8.81 4.20 6.71
N VAL A 153 7.74 4.98 6.51
CA VAL A 153 7.80 6.32 5.92
C VAL A 153 7.42 7.33 6.98
N VAL A 154 8.40 8.08 7.47
CA VAL A 154 8.23 9.02 8.59
C VAL A 154 8.12 10.45 8.08
N TRP A 155 7.09 11.16 8.53
CA TRP A 155 6.85 12.56 8.18
C TRP A 155 6.87 13.42 9.45
N GLY A 156 7.29 14.68 9.31
CA GLY A 156 7.35 15.61 10.44
C GLY A 156 7.81 17.01 10.05
N PRO A 157 7.65 17.99 10.95
CA PRO A 157 8.12 19.35 10.71
C PRO A 157 9.65 19.38 10.63
N LEU A 158 10.17 20.29 9.79
CA LEU A 158 11.61 20.44 9.54
C LEU A 158 12.42 20.49 10.85
N ARG A 159 11.94 21.24 11.85
CA ARG A 159 12.59 21.37 13.18
C ARG A 159 12.97 20.03 13.80
N ASN A 160 12.08 19.04 13.73
CA ASN A 160 12.29 17.73 14.36
C ASN A 160 13.00 16.74 13.43
N MET A 161 13.04 17.02 12.12
CA MET A 161 13.57 16.14 11.07
C MET A 161 14.90 16.63 10.47
N ARG A 162 15.56 17.64 11.06
CA ARG A 162 16.85 18.17 10.58
C ARG A 162 17.94 17.10 10.60
N LYS A 163 18.76 17.08 9.56
CA LYS A 163 19.87 16.10 9.38
C LYS A 163 21.20 16.57 9.97
N ASP A 164 21.27 17.81 10.45
CA ASP A 164 22.47 18.46 10.99
C ASP A 164 22.74 18.14 12.47
N GLY A 165 22.17 17.04 12.98
CA GLY A 165 22.26 16.64 14.37
C GLY A 165 21.31 17.39 15.32
N LYS A 166 20.57 18.41 14.86
CA LYS A 166 19.58 19.13 15.70
C LYS A 166 18.16 18.59 15.58
N GLY A 167 17.90 17.69 14.64
CA GLY A 167 16.59 17.06 14.45
C GLY A 167 16.40 15.88 15.40
N ILE A 168 15.74 16.11 16.53
CA ILE A 168 15.55 15.10 17.60
C ILE A 168 15.00 13.78 17.04
N VAL A 169 13.95 13.84 16.21
CA VAL A 169 13.32 12.64 15.65
C VAL A 169 14.18 12.02 14.55
N TYR A 170 14.83 12.82 13.71
CA TYR A 170 15.76 12.28 12.71
C TYR A 170 16.92 11.51 13.37
N ASN A 171 17.48 12.04 14.46
CA ASN A 171 18.54 11.38 15.22
C ASN A 171 18.06 10.05 15.82
N MET A 172 16.85 10.02 16.40
CA MET A 172 16.24 8.78 16.89
C MET A 172 16.09 7.72 15.78
N LEU A 173 15.63 8.13 14.59
CA LEU A 173 15.49 7.24 13.44
C LEU A 173 16.84 6.77 12.91
N LYS A 174 17.85 7.64 12.91
CA LYS A 174 19.23 7.29 12.54
C LYS A 174 19.78 6.22 13.47
N GLN A 175 19.63 6.39 14.77
CA GLN A 175 20.03 5.39 15.77
C GLN A 175 19.25 4.08 15.60
N ALA A 176 17.96 4.15 15.30
CA ALA A 176 17.16 2.95 15.02
C ALA A 176 17.65 2.20 13.77
N ALA A 177 17.99 2.91 12.69
CA ALA A 177 18.53 2.31 11.48
C ALA A 177 19.93 1.69 11.70
N GLU A 178 20.73 2.27 12.59
CA GLU A 178 22.03 1.70 13.00
C GLU A 178 21.84 0.41 13.83
N ASN A 179 20.89 0.40 14.77
CA ASN A 179 20.61 -0.76 15.62
C ASN A 179 19.86 -1.89 14.89
N TYR A 180 19.11 -1.56 13.84
CA TYR A 180 18.34 -2.51 13.03
C TYR A 180 18.69 -2.31 11.54
N PRO A 181 19.83 -2.83 11.06
CA PRO A 181 20.33 -2.55 9.70
C PRO A 181 19.41 -3.04 8.57
N GLN A 182 18.53 -3.99 8.87
CA GLN A 182 17.53 -4.50 7.92
C GLN A 182 16.26 -3.63 7.87
N ALA A 183 16.06 -2.75 8.85
CA ALA A 183 14.89 -1.89 8.90
C ALA A 183 14.90 -0.88 7.75
N ARG A 184 13.81 -0.87 6.99
CA ARG A 184 13.65 0.00 5.82
C ARG A 184 13.00 1.32 6.23
N ILE A 185 13.80 2.23 6.79
CA ILE A 185 13.33 3.52 7.31
C ILE A 185 13.57 4.63 6.28
N TYR A 186 12.50 5.34 5.92
CA TYR A 186 12.49 6.48 5.01
C TYR A 186 11.91 7.71 5.71
N VAL A 187 12.36 8.89 5.27
CA VAL A 187 11.83 10.18 5.70
C VAL A 187 11.26 10.96 4.53
N THR A 188 10.13 11.62 4.74
CA THR A 188 9.53 12.53 3.77
C THR A 188 10.40 13.78 3.64
N THR A 189 10.72 14.19 2.40
CA THR A 189 11.51 15.40 2.14
C THR A 189 10.72 16.67 2.44
N GLU A 190 11.43 17.78 2.68
CA GLU A 190 10.81 19.09 2.87
C GLU A 190 9.96 19.50 1.66
N GLU A 191 10.46 19.28 0.45
CA GLU A 191 9.70 19.51 -0.79
C GLU A 191 8.39 18.72 -0.81
N ARG A 192 8.43 17.43 -0.42
CA ARG A 192 7.24 16.59 -0.39
C ARG A 192 6.27 17.00 0.73
N MET A 193 6.78 17.45 1.88
CA MET A 193 5.96 18.05 2.94
C MET A 193 5.23 19.31 2.42
N ASN A 194 5.95 20.21 1.75
CA ASN A 194 5.39 21.44 1.17
C ASN A 194 4.36 21.13 0.07
N TYR A 195 4.60 20.09 -0.74
CA TYR A 195 3.62 19.59 -1.70
C TYR A 195 2.31 19.16 -1.00
N CYS A 196 2.40 18.40 0.10
CA CYS A 196 1.21 17.97 0.84
C CYS A 196 0.43 19.17 1.41
N ASP A 197 1.12 20.18 1.93
CA ASP A 197 0.51 21.44 2.40
C ASP A 197 -0.15 22.21 1.24
N THR A 198 0.47 22.23 0.06
CA THR A 198 -0.05 22.90 -1.14
C THR A 198 -1.31 22.22 -1.68
N VAL A 199 -1.33 20.88 -1.71
CA VAL A 199 -2.51 20.12 -2.07
C VAL A 199 -3.67 20.43 -1.12
N PHE A 200 -3.41 20.47 0.20
CA PHE A 200 -4.45 20.79 1.18
C PHE A 200 -5.04 22.19 0.95
N LYS A 201 -4.17 23.19 0.74
CA LYS A 201 -4.60 24.56 0.41
C LYS A 201 -5.44 24.61 -0.87
N LYS A 202 -5.02 23.89 -1.91
CA LYS A 202 -5.75 23.83 -3.18
C LYS A 202 -7.13 23.19 -3.04
N GLU A 203 -7.25 22.14 -2.23
CA GLU A 203 -8.50 21.40 -2.06
C GLU A 203 -9.49 22.11 -1.12
N THR A 204 -8.99 22.84 -0.12
CA THR A 204 -9.83 23.42 0.95
C THR A 204 -9.94 24.95 0.89
N GLY A 205 -9.08 25.62 0.12
CA GLY A 205 -8.97 27.08 0.10
C GLY A 205 -8.28 27.68 1.32
N LYS A 206 -7.85 26.87 2.30
CA LYS A 206 -7.20 27.32 3.55
C LYS A 206 -5.84 26.67 3.68
N ASP A 207 -4.82 27.45 4.06
CA ASP A 207 -3.54 26.85 4.38
C ASP A 207 -3.48 26.34 5.83
N ARG A 208 -2.45 25.54 6.11
CA ARG A 208 -2.22 24.94 7.43
C ARG A 208 -2.10 25.98 8.55
N ILE A 209 -1.49 27.13 8.24
CA ILE A 209 -1.23 28.21 9.20
C ILE A 209 -2.53 28.96 9.51
N GLN A 210 -3.30 29.33 8.47
CA GLN A 210 -4.61 29.96 8.54
C GLN A 210 -5.63 29.06 9.23
N SER A 211 -5.51 27.74 9.07
CA SER A 211 -6.34 26.78 9.78
C SER A 211 -5.83 26.47 11.19
N GLY A 212 -4.64 26.90 11.61
CA GLY A 212 -4.05 26.56 12.91
C GLY A 212 -3.83 25.06 13.13
N SER A 213 -3.89 24.24 12.09
CA SER A 213 -3.99 22.77 12.22
C SER A 213 -2.71 22.04 11.77
N TYR A 214 -2.65 20.74 11.98
CA TYR A 214 -1.69 19.85 11.31
C TYR A 214 -2.44 18.87 10.41
N LEU A 215 -1.84 18.54 9.27
CA LEU A 215 -2.35 17.47 8.41
C LEU A 215 -2.26 16.13 9.15
N SER A 216 -3.28 15.30 9.02
CA SER A 216 -3.28 13.98 9.67
C SER A 216 -2.31 13.01 9.00
N THR A 217 -1.96 11.93 9.71
CA THR A 217 -1.23 10.81 9.07
C THR A 217 -2.03 10.21 7.91
N GLY A 218 -3.37 10.25 7.98
CA GLY A 218 -4.24 9.81 6.89
C GLY A 218 -4.02 10.60 5.60
N TRP A 219 -3.90 11.93 5.71
CA TRP A 219 -3.60 12.80 4.57
C TRP A 219 -2.30 12.41 3.85
N PHE A 220 -1.19 12.30 4.61
CA PHE A 220 0.09 11.87 4.04
C PHE A 220 0.04 10.47 3.45
N THR A 221 -0.73 9.57 4.08
CA THR A 221 -0.88 8.19 3.61
C THR A 221 -1.62 8.12 2.28
N LEU A 222 -2.73 8.86 2.12
CA LEU A 222 -3.50 8.84 0.87
C LEU A 222 -2.72 9.49 -0.27
N ILE A 223 -2.01 10.59 -0.02
CA ILE A 223 -1.11 11.19 -1.02
C ILE A 223 -0.03 10.20 -1.45
N LEU A 224 0.59 9.48 -0.51
CA LEU A 224 1.57 8.45 -0.81
C LEU A 224 0.95 7.27 -1.59
N ALA A 225 -0.27 6.86 -1.25
CA ALA A 225 -0.95 5.75 -1.89
C ALA A 225 -1.33 6.06 -3.34
N MET A 226 -1.78 7.28 -3.62
CA MET A 226 -2.08 7.72 -4.99
C MET A 226 -0.85 7.72 -5.91
N ASP A 227 0.35 7.87 -5.35
CA ASP A 227 1.60 7.76 -6.12
C ASP A 227 1.98 6.30 -6.46
N MET A 228 1.59 5.34 -5.62
CA MET A 228 2.21 3.99 -5.57
C MET A 228 1.26 2.84 -5.91
N CYS A 229 -0.04 3.06 -5.76
CA CYS A 229 -1.07 2.03 -5.83
C CYS A 229 -1.93 2.22 -7.09
N LYS A 230 -2.29 1.11 -7.76
CA LYS A 230 -3.29 1.18 -8.85
C LYS A 230 -4.72 1.24 -8.33
N GLU A 231 -5.01 0.46 -7.28
CA GLU A 231 -6.26 0.48 -6.53
C GLU A 231 -5.96 0.67 -5.04
N ILE A 232 -6.74 1.52 -4.38
CA ILE A 232 -6.63 1.82 -2.96
C ILE A 232 -7.93 1.39 -2.27
N ARG A 233 -7.81 0.55 -1.24
CA ARG A 233 -8.91 0.11 -0.39
C ARG A 233 -8.65 0.59 1.03
N ILE A 234 -9.56 1.37 1.59
CA ILE A 234 -9.41 2.00 2.89
C ILE A 234 -10.41 1.36 3.84
N TYR A 235 -9.91 0.70 4.88
CA TYR A 235 -10.73 0.00 5.87
C TYR A 235 -10.81 0.83 7.16
N GLY A 236 -12.00 0.92 7.76
CA GLY A 236 -12.17 1.53 9.08
C GLY A 236 -12.14 3.05 9.06
N MET A 237 -12.54 3.70 7.96
CA MET A 237 -12.63 5.16 7.91
C MET A 237 -14.08 5.57 7.71
N ILE A 238 -14.61 6.42 8.59
CA ILE A 238 -15.93 7.04 8.42
C ILE A 238 -15.85 8.27 7.51
N ASN A 239 -16.95 8.59 6.82
CA ASN A 239 -17.04 9.78 5.98
C ASN A 239 -17.25 11.07 6.81
N ASP A 240 -17.25 12.22 6.14
CA ASP A 240 -17.36 13.55 6.75
C ASP A 240 -18.74 13.86 7.37
N THR A 241 -19.79 13.11 6.98
CA THR A 241 -21.15 13.29 7.50
C THR A 241 -21.55 12.28 8.58
N TYR A 242 -20.77 11.20 8.76
CA TYR A 242 -21.08 10.10 9.67
C TYR A 242 -21.36 10.55 11.10
N CYS A 243 -20.53 11.43 11.67
CA CYS A 243 -20.72 11.90 13.05
C CYS A 243 -21.94 12.83 13.24
N LYS A 244 -22.63 13.19 12.16
CA LYS A 244 -23.87 13.99 12.18
C LYS A 244 -25.11 13.14 11.94
N THR A 245 -24.98 11.87 11.55
CA THR A 245 -26.13 11.00 11.32
C THR A 245 -26.76 10.57 12.65
N GLU A 246 -28.08 10.46 12.70
CA GLU A 246 -28.73 9.98 13.91
C GLU A 246 -28.41 8.50 14.15
N GLY A 247 -28.13 8.14 15.41
CA GLY A 247 -27.91 6.74 15.81
C GLY A 247 -26.61 6.12 15.31
N TYR A 248 -25.59 6.91 14.94
CA TYR A 248 -24.29 6.35 14.54
C TYR A 248 -23.69 5.44 15.62
N ARG A 249 -22.94 4.42 15.19
CA ARG A 249 -22.29 3.47 16.10
C ARG A 249 -21.12 4.16 16.80
N LYS A 250 -21.19 4.25 18.13
CA LYS A 250 -20.08 4.72 18.96
C LYS A 250 -19.00 3.65 19.08
N VAL A 251 -17.77 4.06 18.84
CA VAL A 251 -16.58 3.21 18.87
C VAL A 251 -15.43 3.99 19.49
N PRO A 252 -14.44 3.33 20.12
CA PRO A 252 -13.24 4.03 20.58
C PRO A 252 -12.52 4.69 19.40
N TYR A 253 -11.81 5.78 19.67
CA TYR A 253 -11.01 6.50 18.68
C TYR A 253 -9.99 5.59 17.98
N HIS A 254 -9.36 4.69 18.74
CA HIS A 254 -8.50 3.64 18.19
C HIS A 254 -9.00 2.24 18.56
N TYR A 255 -8.90 1.27 17.62
CA TYR A 255 -9.29 -0.12 17.89
C TYR A 255 -8.47 -0.79 19.00
N TYR A 256 -7.26 -0.31 19.25
CA TYR A 256 -6.32 -0.86 20.22
C TYR A 256 -6.30 -0.14 21.57
N GLU A 257 -7.17 0.86 21.76
CA GLU A 257 -7.30 1.64 23.00
C GLU A 257 -8.74 1.54 23.50
N VAL A 258 -9.13 0.34 23.92
CA VAL A 258 -10.47 0.08 24.48
C VAL A 258 -10.67 0.95 25.74
N GLY A 259 -11.74 1.75 25.75
CA GLY A 259 -12.02 2.72 26.82
C GLY A 259 -11.47 4.13 26.56
N SER A 260 -10.82 4.37 25.42
CA SER A 260 -10.50 5.72 24.95
C SER A 260 -11.76 6.52 24.60
N ARG A 261 -11.57 7.81 24.32
CA ARG A 261 -12.65 8.69 23.88
C ARG A 261 -13.32 8.12 22.62
N ASP A 262 -14.63 8.36 22.52
CA ASP A 262 -15.40 8.09 21.31
C ASP A 262 -14.78 8.74 20.06
N GLU A 263 -14.77 8.01 18.94
CA GLU A 263 -14.18 8.43 17.65
C GLU A 263 -14.72 9.79 17.19
N CYS A 264 -16.05 9.96 17.18
CA CYS A 264 -16.66 11.19 16.70
C CYS A 264 -16.40 12.37 17.64
N ALA A 265 -16.41 12.13 18.95
CA ALA A 265 -16.03 13.16 19.92
C ALA A 265 -14.59 13.65 19.74
N GLU A 266 -13.64 12.74 19.46
CA GLU A 266 -12.24 13.13 19.20
C GLU A 266 -12.11 13.87 17.86
N TYR A 267 -12.78 13.42 16.81
CA TYR A 267 -12.78 14.12 15.53
C TYR A 267 -13.35 15.52 15.63
N LEU A 268 -14.49 15.71 16.31
CA LEU A 268 -15.10 17.02 16.48
C LEU A 268 -14.22 17.95 17.31
N LEU A 269 -13.61 17.46 18.39
CA LEU A 269 -12.66 18.25 19.19
C LEU A 269 -11.51 18.78 18.32
N HIS A 270 -10.87 17.89 17.56
CA HIS A 270 -9.75 18.25 16.71
C HIS A 270 -10.17 19.18 15.56
N GLU A 271 -11.33 18.92 14.94
CA GLU A 271 -11.86 19.74 13.85
C GLU A 271 -12.09 21.18 14.30
N SER A 272 -12.65 21.39 15.50
CA SER A 272 -12.96 22.71 16.03
C SER A 272 -11.81 23.40 16.77
N ALA A 273 -10.72 22.67 17.06
CA ALA A 273 -9.60 23.23 17.84
C ALA A 273 -8.96 24.42 17.11
N PRO A 274 -8.74 25.57 17.78
CA PRO A 274 -8.18 26.75 17.14
C PRO A 274 -6.72 26.56 16.73
N TYR A 275 -5.95 25.78 17.50
CA TYR A 275 -4.56 25.46 17.23
C TYR A 275 -4.24 24.00 17.60
N GLY A 276 -3.28 23.39 16.89
CA GLY A 276 -2.73 22.08 17.24
C GLY A 276 -3.63 20.88 16.94
N GLY A 277 -4.87 21.12 16.51
CA GLY A 277 -5.80 20.08 16.06
C GLY A 277 -5.52 19.57 14.64
N HIS A 278 -6.31 18.59 14.23
CA HIS A 278 -6.35 18.08 12.87
C HIS A 278 -7.70 18.44 12.24
N ARG A 279 -7.75 18.61 10.93
CA ARG A 279 -9.01 18.87 10.22
C ARG A 279 -9.58 17.57 9.65
N PHE A 280 -9.82 16.60 10.53
CA PHE A 280 -10.22 15.24 10.15
C PHE A 280 -11.49 15.18 9.29
N ILE A 281 -12.50 16.01 9.56
CA ILE A 281 -13.76 16.04 8.82
C ILE A 281 -13.52 16.73 7.47
N THR A 282 -12.80 17.86 7.47
CA THR A 282 -12.41 18.55 6.23
C THR A 282 -11.59 17.64 5.31
N GLU A 283 -10.61 16.91 5.84
CA GLU A 283 -9.80 15.96 5.07
C GLU A 283 -10.65 14.84 4.47
N LYS A 284 -11.61 14.29 5.22
CA LYS A 284 -12.55 13.25 4.72
C LYS A 284 -13.42 13.75 3.57
N ALA A 285 -13.88 15.01 3.61
CA ALA A 285 -14.62 15.61 2.50
C ALA A 285 -13.76 15.69 1.22
N VAL A 286 -12.46 15.99 1.37
CA VAL A 286 -11.50 15.95 0.24
C VAL A 286 -11.27 14.51 -0.23
N PHE A 287 -11.16 13.54 0.67
CA PHE A 287 -10.98 12.14 0.30
C PHE A 287 -12.19 11.59 -0.49
N ALA A 288 -13.41 12.00 -0.14
CA ALA A 288 -14.61 11.68 -0.90
C ALA A 288 -14.53 12.25 -2.33
N LYS A 289 -14.02 13.47 -2.50
CA LYS A 289 -13.76 14.07 -3.82
C LYS A 289 -12.70 13.30 -4.61
N TRP A 290 -11.60 12.91 -3.98
CA TRP A 290 -10.55 12.12 -4.65
C TRP A 290 -11.03 10.75 -5.10
N ALA A 291 -11.90 10.10 -4.33
CA ALA A 291 -12.47 8.80 -4.69
C ALA A 291 -13.39 8.82 -5.92
N LYS A 292 -13.85 10.00 -6.35
CA LYS A 292 -14.58 10.15 -7.62
C LYS A 292 -13.69 10.09 -8.86
N THR A 293 -12.41 10.41 -8.70
CA THR A 293 -11.45 10.54 -9.82
C THR A 293 -10.31 9.54 -9.76
N HIS A 294 -10.12 8.87 -8.64
CA HIS A 294 -9.11 7.85 -8.41
C HIS A 294 -9.78 6.54 -8.00
N ALA A 295 -9.12 5.41 -8.23
CA ALA A 295 -9.60 4.08 -7.81
C ALA A 295 -9.44 3.88 -6.29
N ILE A 296 -10.24 4.62 -5.51
CA ILE A 296 -10.28 4.57 -4.04
C ILE A 296 -11.63 4.01 -3.61
N LYS A 297 -11.60 2.97 -2.77
CA LYS A 297 -12.78 2.36 -2.16
C LYS A 297 -12.69 2.47 -0.65
N PHE A 298 -13.76 2.87 0.00
CA PHE A 298 -13.88 2.86 1.46
C PHE A 298 -14.72 1.67 1.90
N LEU A 299 -14.27 0.98 2.92
CA LEU A 299 -14.81 -0.28 3.42
C LEU A 299 -14.88 -0.23 4.95
N ASN A 300 -15.91 -0.86 5.51
CA ASN A 300 -16.12 -0.99 6.96
C ASN A 300 -16.01 0.36 7.72
N PRO A 301 -16.84 1.37 7.41
CA PRO A 301 -18.04 1.32 6.55
C PRO A 301 -17.78 1.75 5.09
N GLU A 302 -18.69 1.35 4.19
CA GLU A 302 -18.71 1.86 2.81
C GLU A 302 -19.18 3.32 2.75
N TRP A 303 -18.57 4.10 1.85
CA TRP A 303 -18.95 5.49 1.63
C TRP A 303 -19.88 5.62 0.43
N GLN A 304 -21.00 6.30 0.63
CA GLN A 304 -21.85 6.76 -0.47
C GLN A 304 -21.24 8.02 -1.07
N LEU A 305 -20.67 7.92 -2.27
CA LEU A 305 -20.08 9.04 -2.98
C LEU A 305 -21.16 9.74 -3.80
N SER A 306 -21.76 10.80 -3.27
CA SER A 306 -22.70 11.69 -3.99
C SER A 306 -21.98 12.57 -4.98
#